data_AF-A0A392MM01-F1
#
_entry.id   AF-A0A392MM01-F1
#
_cell.length_a   1.000
_cell.length_b   1.000
_cell.length_c   1.000
_cell.angle_alpha   90.00
_cell.angle_beta   90.00
_cell.angle_gamma   90.00
#
_symmetry.space_group_name_H-M   'P 1'
#
loop_
_entity.id
_entity.type
_entity.pdbx_description
1 polymer ?
#
loop_
_entity_poly.entity_id
_entity_poly.type
_entity_poly.pdbx_seq_one_letter_code
_entity_poly.pdbx_strand_id
1 'polypeptide(L)'
;HKLYGDDWKRQLQEFQTRNPNAVILDAPEAIERLHNRISMLQVVSELRVDDRTETFGIPKQIVIYDKETLSDGQAWESLKFPVIAKPLVADGSAKSHKMALVFSHNALNKLKPPIVLQEFVNHGGVIFKVYVVGEHVRCVKRKSLPDVSEEKVLGVSEDLLSFSQVSNLANRDSVDDDEKFYQMMNLDDTTELPPQAFIVDIASGLRRAMKLNLFNFDVIRDARYGNRYLIIDINYFPGYAKMPGYESVLTEFFVDLMHKKELEVQEGNVAKIDGSDEVLTEEKDEAVKV
;
A
#
# COMPACT_ATOMS: atom_id res chain seq x y z
N HIS A 1 4.72 -0.45 -16.95
CA HIS A 1 5.74 0.34 -16.23
C HIS A 1 6.09 -0.17 -14.83
N LYS A 2 5.38 -1.16 -14.26
CA LYS A 2 5.72 -1.76 -12.95
C LYS A 2 5.94 -3.28 -12.96
N LEU A 3 5.84 -3.94 -14.13
CA LEU A 3 6.04 -5.38 -14.26
C LEU A 3 7.42 -5.63 -14.83
N TYR A 4 8.21 -6.41 -14.09
CA TYR A 4 9.57 -6.77 -14.44
C TYR A 4 9.56 -8.21 -14.99
N GLY A 5 10.00 -8.38 -16.25
CA GLY A 5 10.21 -9.72 -16.81
C GLY A 5 11.47 -10.38 -16.23
N ASP A 6 11.60 -11.68 -16.43
CA ASP A 6 12.74 -12.47 -15.92
C ASP A 6 14.09 -11.93 -16.42
N ASP A 7 14.14 -11.39 -17.65
CA ASP A 7 15.33 -10.74 -18.19
C ASP A 7 15.75 -9.51 -17.39
N TRP A 8 14.79 -8.70 -16.94
CA TRP A 8 15.08 -7.51 -16.14
C TRP A 8 15.59 -7.89 -14.75
N LYS A 9 14.97 -8.91 -14.13
CA LYS A 9 15.42 -9.44 -12.83
C LYS A 9 16.84 -9.98 -12.91
N ARG A 10 17.17 -10.72 -13.97
CA ARG A 10 18.53 -11.21 -14.22
C ARG A 10 19.53 -10.08 -14.37
N GLN A 11 19.20 -9.04 -15.15
CA GLN A 11 20.07 -7.86 -15.30
C GLN A 11 20.31 -7.15 -13.96
N LEU A 12 19.29 -7.04 -13.11
CA LEU A 12 19.43 -6.46 -11.77
C LEU A 12 20.36 -7.30 -10.88
N GLN A 13 20.22 -8.63 -10.91
CA GLN A 13 21.10 -9.55 -10.17
C GLN A 13 22.56 -9.47 -10.65
N GLU A 14 22.78 -9.40 -11.97
CA GLU A 14 24.11 -9.21 -12.54
C GLU A 14 24.71 -7.85 -12.18
N PHE A 15 23.88 -6.79 -12.14
CA PHE A 15 24.30 -5.47 -11.69
C PHE A 15 24.72 -5.50 -10.21
N GLN A 16 23.91 -6.12 -9.35
CA GLN A 16 24.18 -6.22 -7.91
C GLN A 16 25.47 -7.02 -7.63
N THR A 17 25.69 -8.10 -8.38
CA THR A 17 26.92 -8.92 -8.27
C THR A 17 28.17 -8.11 -8.63
N ARG A 18 28.07 -7.25 -9.65
CA ARG A 18 29.17 -6.37 -10.08
C ARG A 18 29.35 -5.14 -9.20
N ASN A 19 28.32 -4.74 -8.44
CA ASN A 19 28.29 -3.52 -7.65
C ASN A 19 27.79 -3.81 -6.22
N PRO A 20 28.59 -4.50 -5.38
CA PRO A 20 28.15 -4.93 -4.05
C PRO A 20 27.80 -3.78 -3.09
N ASN A 21 28.32 -2.59 -3.36
CA ASN A 21 28.04 -1.36 -2.59
C ASN A 21 26.74 -0.66 -3.03
N ALA A 22 26.15 -1.04 -4.17
CA ALA A 22 24.87 -0.48 -4.59
C ALA A 22 23.71 -1.09 -3.80
N VAL A 23 22.87 -0.23 -3.22
CA VAL A 23 21.66 -0.66 -2.50
C VAL A 23 20.50 -0.81 -3.47
N ILE A 24 19.83 -1.96 -3.42
CA ILE A 24 18.58 -2.20 -4.16
C ILE A 24 17.41 -1.87 -3.25
N LEU A 25 16.55 -0.94 -3.69
CA LEU A 25 15.48 -0.39 -2.87
C LEU A 25 14.19 -0.17 -3.67
N ASP A 26 13.07 -0.82 -3.37
CA ASP A 26 12.94 -2.07 -2.60
C ASP A 26 13.20 -3.31 -3.49
N ALA A 27 13.29 -4.49 -2.88
CA ALA A 27 13.49 -5.75 -3.61
C ALA A 27 12.29 -6.03 -4.55
N PRO A 28 12.52 -6.38 -5.84
CA PRO A 28 11.45 -6.67 -6.79
C PRO A 28 10.43 -7.71 -6.31
N GLU A 29 10.90 -8.74 -5.61
CA GLU A 29 10.05 -9.82 -5.09
C GLU A 29 9.11 -9.33 -3.97
N ALA A 30 9.54 -8.35 -3.19
CA ALA A 30 8.70 -7.70 -2.18
C ALA A 30 7.63 -6.83 -2.83
N ILE A 31 7.97 -6.15 -3.93
CA ILE A 31 7.07 -5.27 -4.69
C ILE A 31 5.95 -6.10 -5.36
N GLU A 32 6.25 -7.30 -5.84
CA GLU A 32 5.26 -8.17 -6.52
C GLU A 32 4.01 -8.47 -5.69
N ARG A 33 4.15 -8.50 -4.35
CA ARG A 33 3.02 -8.69 -3.43
C ARG A 33 1.95 -7.60 -3.56
N LEU A 34 2.32 -6.42 -4.04
CA LEU A 34 1.42 -5.28 -4.27
C LEU A 34 0.76 -5.27 -5.65
N HIS A 35 1.16 -6.14 -6.58
CA HIS A 35 0.56 -6.18 -7.93
C HIS A 35 -0.82 -6.86 -7.98
N ASN A 36 -1.17 -7.59 -6.91
CA ASN A 36 -2.48 -8.22 -6.76
C ASN A 36 -3.24 -7.58 -5.58
N ARG A 37 -4.42 -7.03 -5.86
CA ARG A 37 -5.26 -6.34 -4.84
C ARG A 37 -5.72 -7.26 -3.70
N ILE A 38 -5.70 -8.58 -3.90
CA ILE A 38 -5.99 -9.56 -2.84
C ILE A 38 -4.84 -9.57 -1.83
N SER A 39 -3.64 -9.92 -2.30
CA SER A 39 -2.45 -10.03 -1.44
C SER A 39 -2.08 -8.68 -0.81
N MET A 40 -2.34 -7.59 -1.52
CA MET A 40 -2.12 -6.22 -1.05
C MET A 40 -2.80 -5.93 0.28
N LEU A 41 -4.07 -6.30 0.44
CA LEU A 41 -4.84 -6.00 1.66
C LEU A 41 -4.86 -7.17 2.64
N GLN A 42 -4.58 -8.39 2.18
CA GLN A 42 -4.50 -9.56 3.06
C GLN A 42 -3.46 -9.40 4.16
N VAL A 43 -2.33 -8.75 3.88
CA VAL A 43 -1.27 -8.47 4.87
C VAL A 43 -1.78 -7.68 6.08
N VAL A 44 -2.82 -6.86 5.91
CA VAL A 44 -3.41 -6.07 7.01
C VAL A 44 -4.03 -6.99 8.06
N SER A 45 -4.66 -8.09 7.64
CA SER A 45 -5.28 -9.06 8.54
C SER A 45 -4.27 -9.86 9.37
N GLU A 46 -3.00 -9.87 8.95
CA GLU A 46 -1.91 -10.57 9.63
C GLU A 46 -1.22 -9.68 10.69
N LEU A 47 -1.50 -8.37 10.68
CA LEU A 47 -0.91 -7.43 11.62
C LEU A 47 -1.50 -7.60 13.01
N ARG A 48 -0.62 -7.53 14.01
CA ARG A 48 -0.99 -7.35 15.40
C ARG A 48 -0.46 -6.00 15.83
N VAL A 49 -1.37 -5.10 16.16
CA VAL A 49 -1.05 -3.85 16.85
C VAL A 49 -1.45 -4.05 18.30
N ASP A 50 -0.64 -3.50 19.21
CA ASP A 50 -0.88 -3.61 20.65
C ASP A 50 -2.28 -3.11 21.02
N ASP A 51 -2.80 -3.60 22.15
CA ASP A 51 -4.15 -3.29 22.63
C ASP A 51 -4.31 -1.77 22.82
N ARG A 52 -5.08 -1.17 21.93
CA ARG A 52 -5.34 0.27 21.82
C ARG A 52 -6.83 0.50 21.76
N THR A 53 -7.27 1.71 22.09
CA THR A 53 -8.66 2.14 21.93
C THR A 53 -9.10 2.15 20.47
N GLU A 54 -8.16 2.34 19.53
CA GLU A 54 -8.41 2.32 18.10
C GLU A 54 -8.35 0.91 17.53
N THR A 55 -9.22 0.64 16.56
CA THR A 55 -9.23 -0.62 15.81
C THR A 55 -8.93 -0.37 14.35
N PHE A 56 -8.30 -1.33 13.67
CA PHE A 56 -8.10 -1.27 12.23
C PHE A 56 -8.52 -2.57 11.53
N GLY A 57 -8.69 -2.49 10.22
CA GLY A 57 -8.93 -3.65 9.38
C GLY A 57 -9.05 -3.26 7.92
N ILE A 58 -9.72 -4.09 7.14
CA ILE A 58 -10.06 -3.81 5.75
C ILE A 58 -11.58 -3.90 5.58
N PRO A 59 -12.20 -3.15 4.67
CA PRO A 59 -13.58 -3.39 4.32
C PRO A 59 -13.73 -4.80 3.73
N LYS A 60 -14.90 -5.40 3.92
CA LYS A 60 -15.17 -6.72 3.36
C LYS A 60 -15.04 -6.65 1.83
N GLN A 61 -14.36 -7.63 1.26
CA GLN A 61 -14.15 -7.69 -0.19
C GLN A 61 -14.11 -9.12 -0.69
N ILE A 62 -14.47 -9.30 -1.94
CA ILE A 62 -14.38 -10.57 -2.67
C ILE A 62 -13.78 -10.33 -4.05
N VAL A 63 -13.33 -11.41 -4.69
CA VAL A 63 -12.81 -11.38 -6.06
C VAL A 63 -13.72 -12.15 -6.97
N ILE A 64 -14.03 -11.54 -8.11
CA ILE A 64 -14.83 -12.12 -9.17
C ILE A 64 -13.93 -12.24 -10.39
N TYR A 65 -13.62 -13.47 -10.80
CA TYR A 65 -12.70 -13.75 -11.90
C TYR A 65 -13.38 -13.76 -13.26
N ASP A 66 -14.66 -14.17 -13.29
CA ASP A 66 -15.41 -14.45 -14.51
C ASP A 66 -16.86 -13.95 -14.41
N LYS A 67 -17.57 -13.99 -15.54
CA LYS A 67 -18.94 -13.44 -15.64
C LYS A 67 -19.97 -14.36 -14.99
N GLU A 68 -19.69 -15.65 -14.97
CA GLU A 68 -20.52 -16.69 -14.40
C GLU A 68 -20.65 -16.46 -12.90
N THR A 69 -19.53 -16.30 -12.20
CA THR A 69 -19.47 -15.96 -10.77
C THR A 69 -20.06 -14.58 -10.48
N LEU A 70 -19.91 -13.61 -11.38
CA LEU A 70 -20.52 -12.28 -11.22
C LEU A 70 -22.06 -12.34 -11.24
N SER A 71 -22.60 -13.26 -12.04
CA SER A 71 -24.04 -13.46 -12.22
C SER A 71 -24.65 -14.34 -11.11
N ASP A 72 -23.82 -15.02 -10.31
CA ASP A 72 -24.25 -15.82 -9.18
C ASP A 72 -24.45 -14.96 -7.93
N GLY A 73 -25.71 -14.76 -7.54
CA GLY A 73 -26.07 -14.00 -6.35
C GLY A 73 -25.45 -14.52 -5.05
N GLN A 74 -25.19 -15.83 -4.96
CA GLN A 74 -24.58 -16.42 -3.76
C GLN A 74 -23.11 -16.00 -3.60
N ALA A 75 -22.41 -15.69 -4.70
CA ALA A 75 -21.01 -15.30 -4.67
C ALA A 75 -20.77 -13.98 -3.91
N TRP A 76 -21.76 -13.09 -3.89
CA TRP A 76 -21.68 -11.78 -3.27
C TRP A 76 -22.77 -11.50 -2.24
N GLU A 77 -23.63 -12.47 -1.90
CA GLU A 77 -24.72 -12.34 -0.92
C GLU A 77 -24.26 -11.77 0.43
N SER A 78 -23.01 -12.02 0.78
CA SER A 78 -22.44 -11.61 2.04
C SER A 78 -21.95 -10.14 2.06
N LEU A 79 -21.94 -9.44 0.93
CA LEU A 79 -21.55 -8.03 0.82
C LEU A 79 -22.73 -7.09 1.06
N LYS A 80 -22.44 -5.96 1.72
CA LYS A 80 -23.37 -4.84 1.87
C LYS A 80 -23.16 -3.80 0.78
N PHE A 81 -24.24 -3.39 0.14
CA PHE A 81 -24.24 -2.33 -0.86
C PHE A 81 -24.34 -0.95 -0.20
N PRO A 82 -23.74 0.10 -0.80
CA PRO A 82 -23.02 0.06 -2.08
C PRO A 82 -21.63 -0.57 -1.98
N VAL A 83 -21.11 -1.05 -3.12
CA VAL A 83 -19.75 -1.62 -3.23
C VAL A 83 -18.92 -0.85 -4.25
N ILE A 84 -17.62 -0.72 -3.99
CA ILE A 84 -16.64 -0.25 -4.97
C ILE A 84 -16.18 -1.44 -5.80
N ALA A 85 -16.35 -1.35 -7.12
CA ALA A 85 -15.74 -2.25 -8.08
C ALA A 85 -14.39 -1.70 -8.55
N LYS A 86 -13.32 -2.50 -8.38
CA LYS A 86 -11.95 -2.18 -8.80
C LYS A 86 -11.42 -3.27 -9.73
N PRO A 87 -10.66 -2.97 -10.79
CA PRO A 87 -9.94 -3.98 -11.55
C PRO A 87 -8.99 -4.77 -10.65
N LEU A 88 -8.91 -6.10 -10.82
CA LEU A 88 -8.05 -6.96 -9.98
C LEU A 88 -6.56 -6.60 -10.11
N VAL A 89 -6.14 -6.22 -11.32
CA VAL A 89 -4.75 -5.83 -11.62
C VAL A 89 -4.50 -4.40 -11.14
N ALA A 90 -3.47 -4.22 -10.29
CA ALA A 90 -3.02 -2.92 -9.79
C ALA A 90 -1.63 -2.56 -10.34
N ASP A 91 -1.50 -2.44 -11.67
CA ASP A 91 -0.24 -2.21 -12.37
C ASP A 91 0.09 -0.73 -12.64
N GLY A 92 -0.78 0.18 -12.18
CA GLY A 92 -0.65 1.63 -12.41
C GLY A 92 -0.97 2.06 -13.85
N SER A 93 -1.56 1.20 -14.67
CA SER A 93 -2.09 1.58 -15.98
C SER A 93 -3.38 2.39 -15.85
N ALA A 94 -3.71 3.22 -16.84
CA ALA A 94 -5.01 3.93 -16.87
C ALA A 94 -6.23 2.99 -16.79
N LYS A 95 -6.07 1.72 -17.19
CA LYS A 95 -7.11 0.69 -17.07
C LYS A 95 -7.31 0.24 -15.62
N SER A 96 -6.25 0.19 -14.80
CA SER A 96 -6.29 -0.20 -13.38
C SER A 96 -7.01 0.80 -12.46
N HIS A 97 -7.27 2.02 -12.95
CA HIS A 97 -7.95 3.10 -12.22
C HIS A 97 -9.44 3.27 -12.56
N LYS A 98 -10.00 2.42 -13.44
CA LYS A 98 -11.43 2.45 -13.74
C LYS A 98 -12.25 1.84 -12.60
N MET A 99 -12.56 2.67 -11.61
CA MET A 99 -13.38 2.30 -10.45
C MET A 99 -14.81 2.80 -10.60
N ALA A 100 -15.75 2.00 -10.11
CA ALA A 100 -17.17 2.35 -10.08
C ALA A 100 -17.74 2.08 -8.69
N LEU A 101 -18.68 2.91 -8.27
CA LEU A 101 -19.54 2.70 -7.13
C LEU A 101 -20.84 2.07 -7.62
N VAL A 102 -21.18 0.92 -7.05
CA VAL A 102 -22.30 0.07 -7.46
C VAL A 102 -23.32 0.07 -6.33
N PHE A 103 -24.55 0.51 -6.63
CA PHE A 103 -25.60 0.69 -5.63
C PHE A 103 -26.54 -0.51 -5.52
N SER A 104 -26.65 -1.31 -6.58
CA SER A 104 -27.54 -2.46 -6.64
C SER A 104 -26.88 -3.67 -7.29
N HIS A 105 -27.42 -4.84 -7.00
CA HIS A 105 -27.04 -6.10 -7.64
C HIS A 105 -27.22 -6.08 -9.16
N ASN A 106 -28.24 -5.38 -9.68
CA ASN A 106 -28.52 -5.31 -11.12
C ASN A 106 -27.39 -4.64 -11.91
N ALA A 107 -26.66 -3.72 -11.27
CA ALA A 107 -25.54 -3.04 -11.91
C ALA A 107 -24.28 -3.90 -12.03
N LEU A 108 -24.14 -4.98 -11.26
CA LEU A 108 -22.96 -5.84 -11.31
C LEU A 108 -22.74 -6.42 -12.72
N ASN A 109 -23.81 -6.82 -13.42
CA ASN A 109 -23.74 -7.40 -14.76
C ASN A 109 -23.14 -6.47 -15.83
N LYS A 110 -23.02 -5.16 -15.55
CA LYS A 110 -22.39 -4.18 -16.43
C LYS A 110 -20.86 -4.16 -16.29
N LEU A 111 -20.32 -4.78 -15.25
CA LEU A 111 -18.89 -4.83 -14.97
C LEU A 111 -18.18 -5.90 -15.82
N LYS A 112 -16.86 -5.75 -15.95
CA LYS A 112 -16.01 -6.69 -16.69
C LYS A 112 -14.96 -7.28 -15.73
N PRO A 113 -15.12 -8.54 -15.30
CA PRO A 113 -14.10 -9.29 -14.57
C PRO A 113 -12.75 -9.37 -15.34
N PRO A 114 -11.61 -9.57 -14.65
CA PRO A 114 -11.50 -9.83 -13.21
C PRO A 114 -11.55 -8.53 -12.37
N ILE A 115 -12.37 -8.55 -11.32
CA ILE A 115 -12.61 -7.40 -10.43
C ILE A 115 -12.60 -7.79 -8.95
N VAL A 116 -12.31 -6.80 -8.12
CA VAL A 116 -12.54 -6.83 -6.67
C VAL A 116 -13.81 -6.02 -6.39
N LEU A 117 -14.74 -6.61 -5.67
CA LEU A 117 -15.88 -5.91 -5.08
C LEU A 117 -15.58 -5.70 -3.60
N GLN A 118 -15.52 -4.44 -3.17
CA GLN A 118 -15.21 -4.05 -1.80
C GLN A 118 -16.35 -3.21 -1.24
N GLU A 119 -16.83 -3.49 -0.03
CA GLU A 119 -17.88 -2.69 0.61
C GLU A 119 -17.48 -1.22 0.70
N PHE A 120 -18.39 -0.32 0.31
CA PHE A 120 -18.24 1.09 0.55
C PHE A 120 -18.63 1.40 2.00
N VAL A 121 -17.76 2.12 2.70
CA VAL A 121 -18.02 2.53 4.08
C VAL A 121 -18.05 4.05 4.10
N ASN A 122 -19.15 4.64 4.56
CA ASN A 122 -19.22 6.09 4.79
C ASN A 122 -18.11 6.52 5.75
N HIS A 123 -17.44 7.61 5.41
CA HIS A 123 -16.21 8.06 6.08
C HIS A 123 -16.06 9.58 6.10
N GLY A 124 -17.17 10.31 5.99
CA GLY A 124 -17.20 11.78 6.06
C GLY A 124 -16.50 12.46 4.88
N GLY A 125 -16.27 11.74 3.76
CA GLY A 125 -15.58 12.31 2.61
C GLY A 125 -14.10 12.61 2.82
N VAL A 126 -13.46 12.04 3.85
CA VAL A 126 -12.03 12.23 4.15
C VAL A 126 -11.25 10.92 4.09
N ILE A 127 -10.14 10.93 3.37
CA ILE A 127 -9.18 9.84 3.33
C ILE A 127 -7.84 10.30 3.92
N PHE A 128 -7.26 9.47 4.76
CA PHE A 128 -5.95 9.68 5.35
C PHE A 128 -4.91 8.93 4.50
N LYS A 129 -4.02 9.66 3.83
CA LYS A 129 -2.88 9.06 3.16
C LYS A 129 -1.71 9.00 4.11
N VAL A 130 -1.25 7.80 4.40
CA VAL A 130 -0.08 7.56 5.25
C VAL A 130 1.09 7.20 4.36
N TYR A 131 2.05 8.12 4.24
CA TYR A 131 3.31 7.94 3.54
C TYR A 131 4.34 7.31 4.47
N VAL A 132 5.03 6.28 3.98
CA VAL A 132 6.07 5.54 4.69
C VAL A 132 7.36 5.62 3.88
N VAL A 133 8.40 6.15 4.53
CA VAL A 133 9.77 6.26 4.00
C VAL A 133 10.71 5.69 5.05
N GLY A 134 11.02 4.40 4.95
CA GLY A 134 11.75 3.69 6.01
C GLY A 134 10.98 3.76 7.33
N GLU A 135 11.60 4.31 8.37
CA GLU A 135 10.95 4.51 9.68
C GLU A 135 10.15 5.82 9.75
N HIS A 136 10.27 6.71 8.76
CA HIS A 136 9.53 7.96 8.74
C HIS A 136 8.09 7.74 8.25
N VAL A 137 7.14 8.20 9.06
CA VAL A 137 5.70 8.05 8.76
C VAL A 137 5.03 9.42 8.80
N ARG A 138 4.37 9.79 7.69
CA ARG A 138 3.61 11.04 7.57
C ARG A 138 2.19 10.77 7.13
N CYS A 139 1.22 11.18 7.96
CA CYS A 139 -0.20 11.10 7.65
C CYS A 139 -0.70 12.47 7.17
N VAL A 140 -1.46 12.49 6.08
CA VAL A 140 -2.13 13.70 5.56
C VAL A 140 -3.60 13.43 5.26
N LYS A 141 -4.43 14.45 5.42
CA LYS A 141 -5.85 14.41 5.05
C LYS A 141 -6.01 14.76 3.56
N ARG A 142 -6.90 14.06 2.86
CA ARG A 142 -7.31 14.35 1.49
C ARG A 142 -8.83 14.22 1.38
N LYS A 143 -9.44 14.98 0.47
CA LYS A 143 -10.84 14.77 0.08
C LYS A 143 -11.00 13.39 -0.57
N SER A 144 -12.07 12.72 -0.23
CA SER A 144 -12.47 11.39 -0.71
C SER A 144 -13.88 11.45 -1.31
N LEU A 145 -14.42 10.29 -1.66
CA LEU A 145 -15.82 10.16 -2.08
C LEU A 145 -16.75 10.58 -0.94
N PRO A 146 -17.82 11.37 -1.23
CA PRO A 146 -18.80 11.74 -0.22
C PRO A 146 -19.55 10.52 0.31
N ASP A 147 -20.16 10.70 1.47
CA ASP A 147 -21.06 9.69 2.03
C ASP A 147 -22.29 9.47 1.15
N VAL A 148 -22.78 8.23 1.17
CA VAL A 148 -23.98 7.79 0.47
C VAL A 148 -25.10 7.62 1.50
N SER A 149 -26.25 8.27 1.27
CA SER A 149 -27.46 8.04 2.07
C SER A 149 -28.28 6.88 1.51
N GLU A 150 -29.08 6.24 2.36
CA GLU A 150 -29.97 5.16 1.94
C GLU A 150 -30.98 5.61 0.86
N GLU A 151 -31.46 6.87 0.91
CA GLU A 151 -32.37 7.37 -0.14
C GLU A 151 -31.66 7.50 -1.49
N LYS A 152 -30.36 7.84 -1.51
CA LYS A 152 -29.58 7.80 -2.74
C LYS A 152 -29.48 6.38 -3.27
N VAL A 153 -29.22 5.38 -2.43
CA VAL A 153 -29.18 3.96 -2.85
C VAL A 153 -30.49 3.53 -3.52
N LEU A 154 -31.63 3.99 -3.01
CA LEU A 154 -32.96 3.67 -3.53
C LEU A 154 -33.43 4.55 -4.71
N GLY A 155 -32.85 5.75 -4.85
CA GLY A 155 -33.33 6.80 -5.75
C GLY A 155 -32.41 7.14 -6.93
N VAL A 156 -31.22 6.54 -7.08
CA VAL A 156 -30.41 6.76 -8.28
C VAL A 156 -31.09 6.09 -9.47
N SER A 157 -31.40 6.86 -10.52
CA SER A 157 -31.86 6.31 -11.81
C SER A 157 -30.80 5.46 -12.53
N GLU A 158 -29.55 5.49 -12.05
CA GLU A 158 -28.38 4.85 -12.62
C GLU A 158 -27.65 4.08 -11.52
N ASP A 159 -27.89 2.77 -11.43
CA ASP A 159 -27.38 1.85 -10.38
C ASP A 159 -25.83 1.73 -10.30
N LEU A 160 -25.10 2.43 -11.17
CA LEU A 160 -23.65 2.38 -11.30
C LEU A 160 -23.12 3.79 -11.62
N LEU A 161 -22.19 4.29 -10.81
CA LEU A 161 -21.53 5.57 -11.05
C LEU A 161 -20.01 5.39 -11.09
N SER A 162 -19.35 5.93 -12.11
CA SER A 162 -17.89 6.05 -12.09
C SER A 162 -17.44 7.06 -11.02
N PHE A 163 -16.22 6.89 -10.50
CA PHE A 163 -15.71 7.80 -9.47
C PHE A 163 -15.64 9.27 -9.91
N SER A 164 -15.42 9.54 -11.20
CA SER A 164 -15.49 10.91 -11.73
C SER A 164 -16.91 11.47 -11.64
N GLN A 165 -17.94 10.68 -11.94
CA GLN A 165 -19.34 11.08 -11.77
C GLN A 165 -19.67 11.33 -10.29
N VAL A 166 -19.24 10.43 -9.39
CA VAL A 166 -19.48 10.59 -7.95
C VAL A 166 -18.80 11.85 -7.40
N SER A 167 -17.53 12.08 -7.79
CA SER A 167 -16.78 13.28 -7.42
C SER A 167 -17.45 14.54 -7.95
N ASN A 168 -17.90 14.56 -9.22
CA ASN A 168 -18.55 15.71 -9.83
C ASN A 168 -19.94 16.00 -9.21
N LEU A 169 -20.69 14.98 -8.82
CA LEU A 169 -21.96 15.15 -8.09
C LEU A 169 -21.74 15.79 -6.72
N ALA A 170 -20.60 15.50 -6.08
CA ALA A 170 -20.18 16.11 -4.83
C ALA A 170 -19.58 17.53 -4.99
N ASN A 171 -19.07 17.85 -6.18
CA ASN A 171 -18.29 19.05 -6.48
C ASN A 171 -19.05 20.10 -7.29
N ARG A 172 -20.37 20.24 -7.12
CA ARG A 172 -21.11 21.38 -7.73
C ARG A 172 -20.60 22.77 -7.28
N ASP A 173 -19.62 22.84 -6.37
CA ASP A 173 -19.01 24.09 -5.87
C ASP A 173 -17.47 24.21 -5.96
N SER A 174 -16.72 23.43 -6.76
CA SER A 174 -15.27 23.74 -6.88
C SER A 174 -14.54 23.17 -8.10
N VAL A 175 -13.99 24.08 -8.91
CA VAL A 175 -13.04 23.86 -10.01
C VAL A 175 -11.61 23.63 -9.47
N ASP A 176 -10.87 22.76 -10.15
CA ASP A 176 -9.48 22.37 -9.93
C ASP A 176 -8.51 23.57 -9.90
N ASP A 177 -7.80 23.77 -8.79
CA ASP A 177 -6.59 24.59 -8.75
C ASP A 177 -5.63 24.09 -7.65
N ASP A 178 -4.33 24.02 -7.97
CA ASP A 178 -3.28 23.45 -7.12
C ASP A 178 -2.96 24.34 -5.89
N GLU A 179 -3.26 25.65 -5.94
CA GLU A 179 -3.13 26.56 -4.79
C GLU A 179 -4.09 26.21 -3.65
N LYS A 180 -5.28 25.67 -3.97
CA LYS A 180 -6.21 25.21 -2.95
C LYS A 180 -5.70 23.96 -2.24
N PHE A 181 -4.75 23.20 -2.75
CA PHE A 181 -4.24 22.01 -2.06
C PHE A 181 -3.69 22.33 -0.65
N TYR A 182 -3.00 23.46 -0.50
CA TYR A 182 -2.50 23.94 0.80
C TYR A 182 -3.60 24.56 1.67
N GLN A 183 -4.58 25.26 1.10
CA GLN A 183 -5.78 25.69 1.83
C GLN A 183 -6.72 24.53 2.17
N MET A 184 -6.60 23.39 1.49
CA MET A 184 -7.43 22.19 1.63
C MET A 184 -6.78 21.14 2.55
N MET A 185 -5.52 21.34 2.97
CA MET A 185 -5.02 20.77 4.23
C MET A 185 -5.84 21.28 5.43
N ASN A 186 -6.50 22.43 5.30
CA ASN A 186 -7.52 22.96 6.23
C ASN A 186 -8.95 22.48 5.86
N LEU A 187 -9.11 21.31 5.24
CA LEU A 187 -10.41 20.61 5.21
C LEU A 187 -10.92 20.49 6.65
N ASP A 188 -12.06 21.12 6.92
CA ASP A 188 -12.78 21.24 8.20
C ASP A 188 -11.97 20.82 9.43
N ASP A 189 -11.62 21.81 10.26
CA ASP A 189 -10.94 21.64 11.55
C ASP A 189 -11.64 20.64 12.50
N THR A 190 -12.84 20.17 12.14
CA THR A 190 -13.62 19.16 12.83
C THR A 190 -13.13 17.71 12.64
N THR A 191 -12.45 17.39 11.52
CA THR A 191 -11.98 16.00 11.29
C THR A 191 -10.55 15.83 11.80
N GLU A 192 -10.45 15.23 12.99
CA GLU A 192 -9.18 14.88 13.63
C GLU A 192 -8.39 13.84 12.81
N LEU A 193 -7.06 13.98 12.79
CA LEU A 193 -6.17 12.94 12.29
C LEU A 193 -6.26 11.68 13.17
N PRO A 194 -5.97 10.49 12.62
CA PRO A 194 -5.78 9.31 13.45
C PRO A 194 -4.60 9.53 14.43
N PRO A 195 -4.62 8.93 15.63
CA PRO A 195 -3.50 9.06 16.57
C PRO A 195 -2.17 8.66 15.93
N GLN A 196 -1.16 9.53 16.04
CA GLN A 196 0.12 9.33 15.36
C GLN A 196 0.79 8.00 15.74
N ALA A 197 0.79 7.66 17.03
CA ALA A 197 1.39 6.42 17.52
C ALA A 197 0.69 5.18 16.93
N PHE A 198 -0.64 5.23 16.74
CA PHE A 198 -1.40 4.14 16.15
C PHE A 198 -1.05 3.94 14.66
N ILE A 199 -0.93 5.04 13.91
CA ILE A 199 -0.54 5.00 12.50
C ILE A 199 0.90 4.53 12.32
N VAL A 200 1.81 4.95 13.20
CA VAL A 200 3.21 4.49 13.18
C VAL A 200 3.29 2.98 13.40
N ASP A 201 2.52 2.43 14.34
CA ASP A 201 2.50 0.97 14.58
C ASP A 201 1.99 0.20 13.36
N ILE A 202 0.90 0.65 12.73
CA ILE A 202 0.38 0.04 11.50
C ILE A 202 1.43 0.11 10.39
N ALA A 203 2.02 1.29 10.16
CA ALA A 203 3.04 1.49 9.14
C ALA A 203 4.26 0.58 9.39
N SER A 204 4.71 0.48 10.63
CA SER A 204 5.82 -0.38 11.06
C SER A 204 5.50 -1.86 10.85
N GLY A 205 4.27 -2.28 11.18
CA GLY A 205 3.78 -3.65 10.92
C GLY A 205 3.76 -3.98 9.43
N LEU A 206 3.16 -3.12 8.61
CA LEU A 206 3.12 -3.26 7.15
C LEU A 206 4.52 -3.33 6.55
N ARG A 207 5.42 -2.42 6.96
CA ARG A 207 6.81 -2.36 6.52
C ARG A 207 7.52 -3.70 6.73
N ARG A 208 7.40 -4.28 7.93
CA ARG A 208 7.98 -5.60 8.26
C ARG A 208 7.35 -6.74 7.48
N ALA A 209 6.02 -6.80 7.41
CA ALA A 209 5.31 -7.90 6.77
C ALA A 209 5.53 -7.92 5.24
N MET A 210 5.60 -6.74 4.63
CA MET A 210 5.77 -6.58 3.19
C MET A 210 7.24 -6.50 2.77
N LYS A 211 8.16 -6.18 3.70
CA LYS A 211 9.58 -5.93 3.43
C LYS A 211 9.79 -4.78 2.42
N LEU A 212 8.97 -3.75 2.52
CA LEU A 212 9.06 -2.53 1.70
C LEU A 212 9.38 -1.35 2.58
N ASN A 213 10.14 -0.39 2.09
CA ASN A 213 10.45 0.85 2.77
C ASN A 213 9.69 2.04 2.19
N LEU A 214 9.34 1.98 0.89
CA LEU A 214 8.75 3.10 0.15
C LEU A 214 7.36 2.77 -0.32
N PHE A 215 6.36 3.14 0.46
CA PHE A 215 4.96 2.94 0.13
C PHE A 215 4.08 3.98 0.79
N ASN A 216 2.84 4.11 0.32
CA ASN A 216 1.78 4.69 1.13
C ASN A 216 0.62 3.71 1.25
N PHE A 217 -0.19 3.92 2.27
CA PHE A 217 -1.49 3.27 2.38
C PHE A 217 -2.57 4.29 2.67
N ASP A 218 -3.76 3.95 2.20
CA ASP A 218 -4.92 4.81 2.22
C ASP A 218 -5.89 4.30 3.29
N VAL A 219 -6.20 5.16 4.27
CA VAL A 219 -7.01 4.84 5.43
C VAL A 219 -8.26 5.70 5.44
N ILE A 220 -9.41 5.11 5.76
CA ILE A 220 -10.65 5.83 6.05
C ILE A 220 -11.07 5.58 7.50
N ARG A 221 -11.77 6.54 8.11
CA ARG A 221 -12.41 6.34 9.43
C ARG A 221 -13.86 5.96 9.18
N ASP A 222 -14.31 4.85 9.76
CA ASP A 222 -15.70 4.41 9.62
C ASP A 222 -16.63 5.39 10.34
N ALA A 223 -17.52 6.07 9.59
CA ALA A 223 -18.41 7.09 10.17
C ALA A 223 -19.37 6.52 11.23
N ARG A 224 -19.60 5.20 11.25
CA ARG A 224 -20.42 4.53 12.27
C ARG A 224 -19.69 4.36 13.61
N TYR A 225 -18.36 4.33 13.56
CA TYR A 225 -17.50 4.04 14.71
C TYR A 225 -16.27 4.96 14.68
N GLY A 226 -16.27 6.00 15.51
CA GLY A 226 -15.23 7.04 15.49
C GLY A 226 -13.79 6.55 15.72
N ASN A 227 -13.60 5.36 16.27
CA ASN A 227 -12.31 4.74 16.56
C ASN A 227 -11.95 3.56 15.64
N ARG A 228 -12.71 3.32 14.56
CA ARG A 228 -12.46 2.23 13.61
C ARG A 228 -11.89 2.78 12.31
N TYR A 229 -10.71 2.29 11.95
CA TYR A 229 -9.97 2.69 10.76
C TYR A 229 -9.91 1.54 9.75
N LEU A 230 -10.06 1.83 8.46
CA LEU A 230 -10.06 0.80 7.43
C LEU A 230 -9.02 1.15 6.37
N ILE A 231 -8.12 0.22 6.09
CA ILE A 231 -7.12 0.34 5.02
C ILE A 231 -7.77 -0.13 3.73
N ILE A 232 -7.76 0.72 2.70
CA ILE A 232 -8.51 0.47 1.46
C ILE A 232 -7.64 0.31 0.21
N ASP A 233 -6.36 0.72 0.29
CA ASP A 233 -5.38 0.63 -0.80
C ASP A 233 -3.95 0.76 -0.23
N ILE A 234 -2.98 0.08 -0.85
CA ILE A 234 -1.54 0.23 -0.56
C ILE A 234 -0.80 0.38 -1.88
N ASN A 235 0.02 1.41 -2.03
CA ASN A 235 0.74 1.66 -3.27
C ASN A 235 2.25 1.67 -3.03
N TYR A 236 2.98 0.91 -3.86
CA TYR A 236 4.44 0.98 -3.92
C TYR A 236 4.91 2.28 -4.56
N PHE A 237 5.87 2.92 -3.92
CA PHE A 237 6.56 4.14 -4.37
C PHE A 237 5.59 5.15 -5.00
N PRO A 238 4.69 5.75 -4.19
CA PRO A 238 3.71 6.71 -4.66
C PRO A 238 4.36 8.04 -5.04
N GLY A 239 3.57 8.96 -5.59
CA GLY A 239 3.98 10.36 -5.69
C GLY A 239 4.06 11.00 -4.30
N TYR A 240 5.27 11.36 -3.88
CA TYR A 240 5.54 12.02 -2.58
C TYR A 240 5.42 13.55 -2.61
N ALA A 241 5.19 14.17 -3.79
CA ALA A 241 5.07 15.63 -3.92
C ALA A 241 3.98 16.27 -3.02
N LYS A 242 3.04 15.45 -2.52
CA LYS A 242 1.94 15.86 -1.63
C LYS A 242 2.20 15.56 -0.16
N MET A 243 3.38 15.04 0.19
CA MET A 243 3.85 14.80 1.55
C MET A 243 4.67 16.01 2.00
N PRO A 244 4.31 16.68 3.10
CA PRO A 244 5.09 17.79 3.63
C PRO A 244 6.53 17.37 3.99
N GLY A 245 7.52 18.12 3.51
CA GLY A 245 8.93 17.89 3.78
C GLY A 245 9.48 16.59 3.18
N TYR A 246 8.90 16.12 2.06
CA TYR A 246 9.30 14.85 1.46
C TYR A 246 10.76 14.84 1.02
N GLU A 247 11.31 15.97 0.59
CA GLU A 247 12.71 16.10 0.16
C GLU A 247 13.64 15.76 1.32
N SER A 248 13.47 16.43 2.45
CA SER A 248 14.29 16.20 3.65
C SER A 248 14.17 14.76 4.14
N VAL A 249 12.95 14.23 4.21
CA VAL A 249 12.71 12.86 4.69
C VAL A 249 13.36 11.83 3.77
N LEU A 250 13.26 11.99 2.44
CA LEU A 250 13.92 11.09 1.49
C LEU A 250 15.44 11.20 1.58
N THR A 251 15.98 12.41 1.69
CA THR A 251 17.43 12.62 1.83
C THR A 251 17.97 11.95 3.09
N GLU A 252 17.35 12.18 4.25
CA GLU A 252 17.73 11.54 5.51
C GLU A 252 17.69 10.03 5.40
N PHE A 253 16.60 9.49 4.85
CA PHE A 253 16.45 8.05 4.64
C PHE A 253 17.51 7.45 3.72
N PHE A 254 17.87 8.11 2.61
CA PHE A 254 18.93 7.62 1.72
C PHE A 254 20.31 7.67 2.38
N VAL A 255 20.59 8.70 3.19
CA VAL A 255 21.83 8.79 3.98
C VAL A 255 21.90 7.63 4.98
N ASP A 256 20.82 7.36 5.70
CA ASP A 256 20.75 6.25 6.65
C ASP A 256 20.96 4.88 5.99
N LEU A 257 20.40 4.69 4.79
CA LEU A 257 20.61 3.47 4.00
C LEU A 257 22.08 3.30 3.59
N MET A 258 22.76 4.37 3.19
CA MET A 258 24.18 4.31 2.84
C MET A 258 25.03 3.97 4.05
N HIS A 259 24.81 4.62 5.19
CA HIS A 259 25.54 4.31 6.42
C HIS A 259 25.34 2.86 6.88
N LYS A 260 24.10 2.35 6.84
CA LYS A 260 23.83 0.92 7.15
C LYS A 260 24.59 -0.01 6.22
N LYS A 261 24.61 0.30 4.92
CA LYS A 261 25.32 -0.52 3.94
C LYS A 261 26.83 -0.53 4.16
N GLU A 262 27.41 0.62 4.52
CA GLU A 262 28.82 0.71 4.86
C GLU A 262 29.18 -0.15 6.07
N LEU A 263 28.35 -0.12 7.12
CA LEU A 263 28.52 -0.96 8.31
C LEU A 263 28.44 -2.46 7.97
N GLU A 264 27.45 -2.88 7.18
CA GLU A 264 27.30 -4.28 6.74
C GLU A 264 28.52 -4.78 5.94
N VAL A 265 29.09 -3.92 5.08
CA VAL A 265 30.28 -4.26 4.30
C VAL A 265 31.52 -4.36 5.21
N GLN A 266 31.64 -3.49 6.21
CA GLN A 266 32.73 -3.56 7.18
C GLN A 266 32.65 -4.83 8.03
N GLU A 267 31.48 -5.16 8.59
CA GLU A 267 31.27 -6.38 9.38
C GLU A 267 31.48 -7.66 8.56
N GLY A 268 30.99 -7.70 7.31
CA GLY A 268 31.18 -8.83 6.40
C GLY A 268 32.64 -9.04 5.96
N ASN A 269 33.46 -7.99 5.96
CA ASN A 269 34.90 -8.09 5.72
C ASN A 269 35.64 -8.63 6.95
N VAL A 270 35.26 -8.20 8.16
CA VAL A 270 35.85 -8.71 9.42
C VAL A 270 35.56 -10.21 9.58
N ALA A 271 34.32 -10.66 9.33
CA ALA A 271 33.95 -12.08 9.42
C ALA A 271 34.67 -12.99 8.40
N LYS A 272 35.13 -12.44 7.26
CA LYS A 272 35.92 -13.18 6.26
C LYS A 272 37.39 -13.31 6.65
N ILE A 273 37.93 -12.38 7.45
CA ILE A 273 39.32 -12.39 7.91
C ILE A 273 39.50 -13.43 9.03
N ASP A 274 38.55 -13.53 9.95
CA ASP A 274 38.58 -14.54 11.04
C ASP A 274 38.35 -15.98 10.57
N GLY A 275 37.86 -16.19 9.34
CA GLY A 275 37.61 -17.51 8.77
C GLY A 275 38.76 -18.11 7.94
N SER A 276 39.88 -17.40 7.78
CA SER A 276 40.99 -17.83 6.92
C SER A 276 42.25 -18.35 7.64
N ASP A 277 42.29 -18.38 8.97
CA ASP A 277 43.47 -18.79 9.74
C ASP A 277 43.28 -20.14 10.49
N GLU A 278 42.94 -21.22 9.80
CA GLU A 278 43.21 -22.59 10.28
C GLU A 278 43.61 -23.52 9.11
N VAL A 279 44.82 -23.35 8.59
CA VAL A 279 45.55 -24.45 7.92
C VAL A 279 46.90 -24.57 8.61
N LEU A 280 46.92 -25.34 9.70
CA LEU A 280 48.15 -25.79 10.35
C LEU A 280 48.90 -26.73 9.40
N THR A 281 50.02 -26.27 8.86
CA THR A 281 51.03 -27.11 8.23
C THR A 281 51.77 -27.92 9.30
N GLU A 282 51.50 -29.22 9.40
CA GLU A 282 52.37 -30.15 10.13
C GLU A 282 53.64 -30.42 9.31
N GLU A 283 54.75 -29.79 9.70
CA GLU A 283 56.10 -30.25 9.33
C GLU A 283 56.39 -31.58 10.05
N LYS A 284 56.57 -32.65 9.28
CA LYS A 284 57.16 -33.90 9.78
C LYS A 284 58.66 -33.87 9.58
N ASP A 285 59.37 -33.48 10.64
CA ASP A 285 60.75 -33.87 10.88
C ASP A 285 60.75 -35.20 11.65
N GLU A 286 61.30 -36.27 11.08
CA GLU A 286 61.97 -37.27 11.92
C GLU A 286 63.09 -37.98 11.17
N ALA A 287 64.26 -37.89 11.79
CA ALA A 287 65.56 -38.29 11.29
C ALA A 287 65.86 -39.78 11.55
N VAL A 288 66.69 -40.29 10.65
CA VAL A 288 67.46 -41.54 10.70
C VAL A 288 68.13 -41.78 12.06
N LYS A 289 68.09 -43.04 12.56
CA LYS A 289 69.25 -43.72 13.18
C LYS A 289 69.03 -45.23 13.43
N VAL A 290 69.91 -46.01 12.78
CA VAL A 290 70.48 -47.35 13.07
C VAL A 290 69.53 -48.52 13.28
#